data_AF-A0A560VTW6-F1
#
_entry.id   AF-A0A560VTW6-F1
#
_cell.length_a   1.000
_cell.length_b   1.000
_cell.length_c   1.000
_cell.angle_alpha   90.00
_cell.angle_beta   90.00
_cell.angle_gamma   90.00
#
_symmetry.space_group_name_H-M   'P 1'
#
loop_
_entity.id
_entity.type
_entity.pdbx_description
1 polymer ?
#
loop_
_entity_poly.entity_id
_entity_poly.type
_entity_poly.pdbx_seq_one_letter_code
_entity_poly.pdbx_strand_id
1 'polypeptide(L)'
;MRSRTWLDMQHVVRATLLTSAAVLIGAVPVSSAYAGQAANAFVDQAQVQADTAAQASWRENVRQSAPRGEGCYHASYPNLKWDKVACGPVSGYRSSRRSSAARLGEQKLRSSGQQVVGNGFDYAIQAPGGQLISEVVGSFPTVSGVTSEKGANVPFGSSESDGITGANQYTLQLNTNFVDQSAACNGFSGCLAWQQYILVSDDVNSAGTALTGTSDVFIQTWLENYGQDVDGGNTNICPSGYTDAGADQSGQGDDCYRNSPSVVVANQIPITQLASLKLSGTATANGTDTATVTFGTQAFSSSVRDSVSDIANGWTQAEFNIVGNAGGSRADFNKGASLTVKLAVTDGSSAAPSCIGPNNGGSTGETNNLSLGKCTASAGSGSSSPAIQFTESD
;
A
#
# COMPACT_ATOMS: atom_id res chain seq x y z
N MET A 1 -56.64 4.48 46.19
CA MET A 1 -57.33 5.68 46.72
C MET A 1 -57.18 5.69 48.23
N ARG A 2 -56.98 6.87 48.87
CA ARG A 2 -56.78 7.09 50.33
C ARG A 2 -55.47 6.43 50.86
N SER A 3 -54.53 7.06 51.59
CA SER A 3 -54.52 8.11 52.64
C SER A 3 -55.20 7.66 53.96
N ARG A 4 -54.69 7.90 55.18
CA ARG A 4 -53.88 8.99 55.81
C ARG A 4 -53.08 8.44 57.04
N THR A 5 -52.14 9.06 57.78
CA THR A 5 -51.11 10.15 57.69
C THR A 5 -50.38 10.27 59.07
N TRP A 6 -49.21 10.92 59.16
CA TRP A 6 -48.50 11.44 60.37
C TRP A 6 -47.68 10.43 61.24
N LEU A 7 -46.61 10.79 61.97
CA LEU A 7 -45.94 12.10 62.26
C LEU A 7 -44.41 12.11 62.00
N ASP A 8 -43.89 13.33 61.75
CA ASP A 8 -42.59 13.98 62.04
C ASP A 8 -41.26 13.24 62.36
N MET A 9 -40.21 13.62 61.61
CA MET A 9 -39.05 14.47 62.02
C MET A 9 -38.69 14.62 63.53
N GLN A 10 -37.41 14.73 63.96
CA GLN A 10 -36.13 14.93 63.24
C GLN A 10 -34.87 14.55 64.08
N HIS A 11 -33.76 14.26 63.39
CA HIS A 11 -32.32 14.07 63.77
C HIS A 11 -31.82 13.99 65.24
N VAL A 12 -30.94 13.00 65.49
CA VAL A 12 -29.65 13.18 66.20
C VAL A 12 -28.55 12.40 65.44
N VAL A 13 -27.30 12.88 65.48
CA VAL A 13 -26.16 12.33 64.70
C VAL A 13 -25.07 11.77 65.63
N ARG A 14 -24.57 10.55 65.37
CA ARG A 14 -23.13 10.16 65.30
C ARG A 14 -22.98 8.66 65.01
N ALA A 15 -21.80 8.26 64.51
CA ALA A 15 -21.53 6.95 63.95
C ALA A 15 -20.38 6.22 64.66
N THR A 16 -20.35 4.89 64.59
CA THR A 16 -19.15 4.08 64.87
C THR A 16 -19.19 2.71 64.18
N LEU A 17 -18.01 2.28 63.71
CA LEU A 17 -17.52 0.90 63.59
C LEU A 17 -18.33 -0.14 62.77
N LEU A 18 -17.81 -0.45 61.59
CA LEU A 18 -17.77 -1.83 61.07
C LEU A 18 -16.30 -2.28 60.99
N THR A 19 -16.04 -3.56 61.24
CA THR A 19 -14.70 -4.11 61.47
C THR A 19 -14.02 -4.63 60.20
N SER A 20 -12.78 -4.21 59.97
CA SER A 20 -11.92 -4.74 58.91
C SER A 20 -11.32 -6.08 59.30
N ALA A 21 -11.44 -7.09 58.45
CA ALA A 21 -10.73 -8.36 58.61
C ALA A 21 -9.25 -8.21 58.18
N ALA A 22 -8.32 -8.46 59.09
CA ALA A 22 -6.88 -8.40 58.79
C ALA A 22 -6.39 -9.73 58.20
N VAL A 23 -5.89 -9.70 56.96
CA VAL A 23 -5.19 -10.84 56.36
C VAL A 23 -3.75 -10.88 56.89
N LEU A 24 -3.39 -11.95 57.59
CA LEU A 24 -2.03 -12.21 58.04
C LEU A 24 -1.15 -12.60 56.85
N ILE A 25 -0.42 -11.63 56.30
CA ILE A 25 0.67 -11.89 55.35
C ILE A 25 1.85 -12.49 56.14
N GLY A 26 2.06 -13.78 55.98
CA GLY A 26 3.27 -14.44 56.48
C GLY A 26 4.49 -13.91 55.75
N ALA A 27 5.43 -13.30 56.50
CA ALA A 27 6.65 -12.73 55.95
C ALA A 27 7.65 -13.83 55.53
N VAL A 28 7.41 -14.45 54.38
CA VAL A 28 8.44 -15.24 53.68
C VAL A 28 9.57 -14.28 53.28
N PRO A 29 10.84 -14.53 53.67
CA PRO A 29 11.96 -13.70 53.24
C PRO A 29 12.23 -13.96 51.75
N VAL A 30 11.57 -13.21 50.88
CA VAL A 30 11.86 -13.21 49.44
C VAL A 30 13.27 -12.66 49.24
N SER A 31 14.21 -13.53 48.93
CA SER A 31 15.60 -13.15 48.65
C SER A 31 15.63 -12.06 47.58
N SER A 32 16.35 -10.96 47.85
CA SER A 32 16.39 -9.74 47.04
C SER A 32 16.78 -9.96 45.57
N ALA A 33 17.44 -11.08 45.26
CA ALA A 33 17.71 -11.55 43.90
C ALA A 33 16.45 -11.63 43.01
N TYR A 34 15.32 -12.12 43.53
CA TYR A 34 14.10 -12.32 42.73
C TYR A 34 13.36 -11.00 42.43
N ALA A 35 13.42 -10.03 43.33
CA ALA A 35 12.82 -8.71 43.11
C ALA A 35 13.53 -7.94 41.99
N GLY A 36 14.87 -8.00 41.94
CA GLY A 36 15.66 -7.38 40.89
C GLY A 36 15.43 -7.99 39.50
N GLN A 37 15.27 -9.32 39.41
CA GLN A 37 14.99 -10.00 38.15
C GLN A 37 13.66 -9.57 37.53
N ALA A 38 12.59 -9.49 38.33
CA ALA A 38 11.29 -9.03 37.86
C ALA A 38 11.34 -7.54 37.44
N ALA A 39 11.93 -6.67 38.26
CA ALA A 39 12.03 -5.24 37.96
C ALA A 39 12.79 -4.97 36.65
N ASN A 40 13.93 -5.64 36.44
CA ASN A 40 14.72 -5.50 35.22
C ASN A 40 13.94 -5.97 33.98
N ALA A 41 13.21 -7.08 34.06
CA ALA A 41 12.40 -7.59 32.94
C ALA A 41 11.25 -6.64 32.55
N PHE A 42 10.61 -5.97 33.52
CA PHE A 42 9.59 -4.97 33.23
C PHE A 42 10.17 -3.68 32.62
N VAL A 43 11.36 -3.25 33.05
CA VAL A 43 12.06 -2.10 32.43
C VAL A 43 12.47 -2.41 30.99
N ASP A 44 13.01 -3.61 30.74
CA ASP A 44 13.39 -4.08 29.39
C ASP A 44 12.18 -4.13 28.45
N GLN A 45 11.06 -4.73 28.88
CA GLN A 45 9.82 -4.74 28.09
C GLN A 45 9.24 -3.34 27.84
N ALA A 46 9.30 -2.44 28.83
CA ALA A 46 8.85 -1.05 28.66
C ALA A 46 9.72 -0.28 27.66
N GLN A 47 11.04 -0.50 27.67
CA GLN A 47 11.97 0.09 26.71
C GLN A 47 11.71 -0.43 25.29
N VAL A 48 11.56 -1.74 25.10
CA VAL A 48 11.23 -2.35 23.79
C VAL A 48 9.90 -1.82 23.24
N GLN A 49 8.90 -1.62 24.09
CA GLN A 49 7.62 -1.00 23.67
C GLN A 49 7.79 0.47 23.28
N ALA A 50 8.56 1.25 24.05
CA ALA A 50 8.86 2.66 23.75
C ALA A 50 9.62 2.81 22.42
N ASP A 51 10.65 1.98 22.18
CA ASP A 51 11.42 1.98 20.93
C ASP A 51 10.57 1.53 19.74
N THR A 52 9.69 0.55 19.92
CA THR A 52 8.74 0.12 18.87
C THR A 52 7.79 1.26 18.48
N ALA A 53 7.27 1.99 19.48
CA ALA A 53 6.41 3.16 19.25
C ALA A 53 7.18 4.33 18.61
N ALA A 54 8.42 4.58 19.03
CA ALA A 54 9.29 5.60 18.46
C ALA A 54 9.63 5.32 16.99
N GLN A 55 9.95 4.06 16.65
CA GLN A 55 10.16 3.65 15.26
C GLN A 55 8.88 3.74 14.41
N ALA A 56 7.72 3.37 14.96
CA ALA A 56 6.43 3.49 14.26
C ALA A 56 6.08 4.95 13.97
N SER A 57 6.32 5.86 14.94
CA SER A 57 6.19 7.30 14.77
C SER A 57 7.19 7.85 13.75
N TRP A 58 8.46 7.44 13.82
CA TRP A 58 9.49 7.82 12.85
C TRP A 58 9.11 7.43 11.42
N ARG A 59 8.60 6.21 11.19
CA ARG A 59 8.10 5.76 9.86
C ARG A 59 6.96 6.63 9.31
N GLU A 60 6.17 7.28 10.17
CA GLU A 60 5.13 8.21 9.72
C GLU A 60 5.69 9.62 9.43
N ASN A 61 6.66 10.08 10.21
CA ASN A 61 7.24 11.42 10.05
C ASN A 61 8.28 11.50 8.92
N VAL A 62 9.11 10.46 8.72
CA VAL A 62 10.22 10.49 7.75
C VAL A 62 9.73 10.59 6.30
N ARG A 63 8.59 9.97 5.99
CA ARG A 63 7.95 10.08 4.67
C ARG A 63 7.45 11.50 4.37
N GLN A 64 7.01 12.25 5.39
CA GLN A 64 6.57 13.65 5.23
C GLN A 64 7.75 14.62 4.99
N SER A 65 8.99 14.22 5.33
CA SER A 65 10.22 14.96 5.04
C SER A 65 10.94 14.51 3.74
N ALA A 66 10.32 13.67 2.91
CA ALA A 66 10.88 13.19 1.66
C ALA A 66 11.26 14.37 0.70
N PRO A 67 12.44 14.34 0.05
CA PRO A 67 12.88 15.46 -0.80
C PRO A 67 12.05 15.63 -2.08
N ARG A 68 11.66 16.88 -2.37
CA ARG A 68 10.85 17.28 -3.54
C ARG A 68 11.70 17.55 -4.80
N GLY A 69 12.57 16.62 -5.17
CA GLY A 69 13.50 16.80 -6.30
C GLY A 69 13.90 15.48 -6.94
N GLU A 70 14.08 15.47 -8.26
CA GLU A 70 14.30 14.23 -9.03
C GLU A 70 15.54 13.45 -8.57
N GLY A 71 15.42 12.13 -8.44
CA GLY A 71 16.47 11.20 -8.03
C GLY A 71 16.08 10.35 -6.83
N CYS A 72 17.07 9.70 -6.21
CA CYS A 72 16.86 8.69 -5.18
C CYS A 72 17.49 9.07 -3.85
N TYR A 73 16.83 8.68 -2.75
CA TYR A 73 17.18 9.12 -1.40
C TYR A 73 17.04 7.99 -0.38
N HIS A 74 17.80 8.09 0.72
CA HIS A 74 17.76 7.19 1.86
C HIS A 74 17.71 7.97 3.18
N ALA A 75 17.02 7.42 4.18
CA ALA A 75 17.02 7.91 5.55
C ALA A 75 17.00 6.74 6.55
N SER A 76 17.55 6.94 7.74
CA SER A 76 17.64 5.90 8.78
C SER A 76 17.30 6.43 10.17
N TYR A 77 16.57 5.61 10.94
CA TYR A 77 16.19 5.90 12.32
C TYR A 77 17.43 6.19 13.19
N PRO A 78 17.41 7.21 14.07
CA PRO A 78 16.26 8.05 14.44
C PRO A 78 16.09 9.33 13.61
N ASN A 79 16.86 9.52 12.54
CA ASN A 79 16.95 10.81 11.84
C ASN A 79 15.84 10.97 10.77
N LEU A 80 15.23 12.15 10.70
CA LEU A 80 14.25 12.52 9.65
C LEU A 80 14.90 13.14 8.40
N LYS A 81 16.23 13.40 8.46
CA LYS A 81 17.02 13.86 7.32
C LYS A 81 17.20 12.73 6.31
N TRP A 82 16.90 13.04 5.07
CA TRP A 82 17.24 12.25 3.90
C TRP A 82 18.60 12.65 3.33
N ASP A 83 19.36 11.66 2.89
CA ASP A 83 20.58 11.83 2.10
C ASP A 83 20.33 11.37 0.66
N LYS A 84 20.89 12.11 -0.31
CA LYS A 84 20.76 11.75 -1.72
C LYS A 84 21.75 10.64 -2.05
N VAL A 85 21.25 9.56 -2.61
CA VAL A 85 22.04 8.39 -3.02
C VAL A 85 22.12 8.30 -4.54
N ALA A 86 22.99 7.44 -5.06
CA ALA A 86 22.89 7.01 -6.44
C ALA A 86 21.59 6.21 -6.62
N CYS A 87 20.83 6.50 -7.67
CA CYS A 87 19.76 5.59 -8.10
C CYS A 87 20.35 4.28 -8.61
N GLY A 88 19.55 3.22 -8.52
CA GLY A 88 19.78 2.00 -9.29
C GLY A 88 19.57 2.22 -10.80
N PRO A 89 19.69 1.16 -11.60
CA PRO A 89 19.22 1.18 -12.98
C PRO A 89 17.72 1.50 -13.07
N VAL A 90 17.23 1.75 -14.28
CA VAL A 90 15.78 1.72 -14.52
C VAL A 90 15.36 0.25 -14.52
N SER A 91 14.38 -0.11 -13.68
CA SER A 91 13.84 -1.48 -13.63
C SER A 91 13.29 -1.92 -14.99
N GLY A 92 13.46 -3.19 -15.36
CA GLY A 92 12.79 -3.79 -16.52
C GLY A 92 11.34 -4.22 -16.27
N TYR A 93 10.80 -3.99 -15.07
CA TYR A 93 9.46 -4.38 -14.66
C TYR A 93 8.37 -3.78 -15.56
N ARG A 94 7.32 -4.55 -15.82
CA ARG A 94 6.13 -4.13 -16.56
C ARG A 94 4.90 -4.76 -15.91
N SER A 95 4.01 -3.95 -15.35
CA SER A 95 2.70 -4.44 -14.92
C SER A 95 1.89 -4.86 -16.14
N SER A 96 0.98 -5.82 -15.99
CA SER A 96 -0.15 -5.93 -16.88
C SER A 96 -1.23 -4.92 -16.50
N ARG A 97 -1.90 -4.40 -17.52
CA ARG A 97 -3.08 -3.53 -17.37
C ARG A 97 -4.36 -4.35 -17.42
N ARG A 98 -5.42 -3.82 -16.83
CA ARG A 98 -6.71 -4.47 -16.61
C ARG A 98 -7.53 -4.65 -17.89
N SER A 99 -7.11 -5.53 -18.79
CA SER A 99 -7.78 -5.75 -20.09
C SER A 99 -9.20 -6.33 -19.96
N SER A 100 -10.06 -6.07 -20.94
CA SER A 100 -11.43 -6.59 -20.98
C SER A 100 -11.48 -8.11 -21.08
N ALA A 101 -10.53 -8.73 -21.79
CA ALA A 101 -10.37 -10.16 -21.90
C ALA A 101 -9.91 -10.79 -20.57
N ALA A 102 -8.93 -10.20 -19.87
CA ALA A 102 -8.45 -10.73 -18.60
C ALA A 102 -9.55 -10.73 -17.53
N ARG A 103 -10.41 -9.70 -17.49
CA ARG A 103 -11.60 -9.67 -16.62
C ARG A 103 -12.55 -10.85 -16.86
N LEU A 104 -12.68 -11.36 -18.08
CA LEU A 104 -13.49 -12.55 -18.39
C LEU A 104 -12.80 -13.84 -17.93
N GLY A 105 -11.47 -13.92 -18.06
CA GLY A 105 -10.65 -14.98 -17.44
C GLY A 105 -10.87 -15.05 -15.92
N GLU A 106 -10.76 -13.91 -15.23
CA GLU A 106 -10.93 -13.86 -13.78
C GLU A 106 -12.37 -14.06 -13.30
N GLN A 107 -13.36 -13.65 -14.08
CA GLN A 107 -14.76 -14.02 -13.83
C GLN A 107 -14.95 -15.54 -13.94
N LYS A 108 -14.31 -16.18 -14.91
CA LYS A 108 -14.33 -17.65 -15.06
C LYS A 108 -13.64 -18.33 -13.88
N LEU A 109 -12.45 -17.88 -13.46
CA LEU A 109 -11.71 -18.42 -12.32
C LEU A 109 -12.53 -18.32 -11.02
N ARG A 110 -13.09 -17.14 -10.71
CA ARG A 110 -13.98 -16.96 -9.54
C ARG A 110 -15.28 -17.77 -9.64
N SER A 111 -15.87 -17.91 -10.84
CA SER A 111 -17.03 -18.80 -11.04
C SER A 111 -16.71 -20.28 -10.89
N SER A 112 -15.44 -20.67 -11.05
CA SER A 112 -14.94 -22.03 -10.76
C SER A 112 -14.56 -22.24 -9.29
N GLY A 113 -14.75 -21.23 -8.44
CA GLY A 113 -14.46 -21.29 -7.01
C GLY A 113 -13.02 -20.93 -6.62
N GLN A 114 -12.19 -20.40 -7.53
CA GLN A 114 -10.90 -19.84 -7.15
C GLN A 114 -11.07 -18.49 -6.45
N GLN A 115 -10.31 -18.30 -5.39
CA GLN A 115 -10.16 -17.04 -4.66
C GLN A 115 -9.17 -16.17 -5.43
N VAL A 116 -9.58 -14.93 -5.74
CA VAL A 116 -8.77 -13.97 -6.51
C VAL A 116 -9.09 -12.54 -6.04
N VAL A 117 -8.05 -11.76 -5.76
CA VAL A 117 -8.08 -10.30 -5.59
C VAL A 117 -7.20 -9.64 -6.65
N GLY A 118 -7.51 -8.41 -7.08
CA GLY A 118 -6.82 -7.71 -8.17
C GLY A 118 -7.56 -7.81 -9.51
N ASN A 119 -6.94 -7.36 -10.61
CA ASN A 119 -7.57 -7.28 -11.95
C ASN A 119 -8.95 -6.55 -11.96
N GLY A 120 -9.12 -5.62 -11.01
CA GLY A 120 -10.37 -4.94 -10.66
C GLY A 120 -11.50 -5.83 -10.14
N PHE A 121 -11.14 -6.88 -9.40
CA PHE A 121 -11.89 -7.35 -8.24
C PHE A 121 -11.09 -7.02 -6.97
N ASP A 122 -11.13 -5.74 -6.56
CA ASP A 122 -10.37 -5.18 -5.43
C ASP A 122 -11.10 -3.93 -4.89
N TYR A 123 -10.56 -3.26 -3.86
CA TYR A 123 -11.07 -2.01 -3.31
C TYR A 123 -10.13 -0.83 -3.52
N ALA A 124 -10.66 0.22 -4.15
CA ALA A 124 -10.00 1.52 -4.26
C ALA A 124 -10.58 2.53 -3.26
N ILE A 125 -9.71 3.39 -2.72
CA ILE A 125 -10.11 4.60 -1.99
C ILE A 125 -10.56 5.66 -3.00
N GLN A 126 -11.69 6.31 -2.77
CA GLN A 126 -12.16 7.47 -3.51
C GLN A 126 -12.16 8.68 -2.56
N ALA A 127 -11.44 9.74 -2.93
CA ALA A 127 -11.44 11.01 -2.21
C ALA A 127 -12.85 11.66 -2.22
N PRO A 128 -13.20 12.49 -1.22
CA PRO A 128 -14.45 13.24 -1.22
C PRO A 128 -14.61 14.10 -2.48
N GLY A 129 -15.84 14.23 -2.97
CA GLY A 129 -16.13 14.87 -4.26
C GLY A 129 -15.56 16.29 -4.36
N GLY A 130 -14.74 16.52 -5.40
CA GLY A 130 -14.08 17.80 -5.66
C GLY A 130 -12.68 17.96 -5.02
N GLN A 131 -12.18 16.96 -4.29
CA GLN A 131 -10.79 16.93 -3.81
C GLN A 131 -9.89 16.12 -4.73
N LEU A 132 -8.61 16.52 -4.80
CA LEU A 132 -7.53 15.77 -5.43
C LEU A 132 -6.65 15.11 -4.37
N ILE A 133 -6.22 13.90 -4.64
CA ILE A 133 -5.26 13.15 -3.82
C ILE A 133 -3.86 13.71 -4.09
N SER A 134 -3.18 14.14 -3.03
CA SER A 134 -1.76 14.52 -3.08
C SER A 134 -0.83 13.40 -2.62
N GLU A 135 -1.34 12.48 -1.79
CA GLU A 135 -0.56 11.42 -1.16
C GLU A 135 -1.47 10.27 -0.73
N VAL A 136 -0.97 9.03 -0.85
CA VAL A 136 -1.58 7.81 -0.27
C VAL A 136 -0.51 6.97 0.41
N VAL A 137 -0.86 6.35 1.53
CA VAL A 137 -0.03 5.42 2.29
C VAL A 137 -0.71 4.05 2.35
N GLY A 138 -0.14 3.09 1.63
CA GLY A 138 -0.47 1.67 1.69
C GLY A 138 0.28 0.97 2.83
N SER A 139 -0.43 0.13 3.59
CA SER A 139 0.13 -0.57 4.75
C SER A 139 -0.66 -1.83 5.12
N PHE A 140 -0.05 -2.70 5.92
CA PHE A 140 -0.68 -3.90 6.48
C PHE A 140 -0.74 -3.85 8.02
N PRO A 141 -1.73 -3.17 8.65
CA PRO A 141 -1.82 -3.07 10.11
C PRO A 141 -1.97 -4.40 10.85
N THR A 142 -2.34 -5.48 10.17
CA THR A 142 -2.38 -6.84 10.72
C THR A 142 -1.95 -7.82 9.64
N VAL A 143 -1.05 -8.74 10.02
CA VAL A 143 -0.57 -9.85 9.20
C VAL A 143 -0.55 -11.08 10.09
N SER A 144 -1.18 -12.17 9.65
CA SER A 144 -1.26 -13.43 10.40
C SER A 144 -1.30 -14.62 9.44
N GLY A 145 -0.81 -15.78 9.89
CA GLY A 145 -0.77 -17.01 9.08
C GLY A 145 0.19 -17.01 7.87
N VAL A 146 0.63 -15.85 7.38
CA VAL A 146 1.60 -15.70 6.30
C VAL A 146 2.95 -16.33 6.69
N THR A 147 3.36 -17.33 5.91
CA THR A 147 4.60 -18.11 6.06
C THR A 147 5.32 -18.33 4.74
N SER A 148 4.60 -18.34 3.60
CA SER A 148 5.17 -18.35 2.26
C SER A 148 4.24 -17.73 1.23
N GLU A 149 4.83 -17.22 0.15
CA GLU A 149 4.15 -16.79 -1.07
C GLU A 149 4.93 -17.35 -2.28
N LYS A 150 4.22 -17.57 -3.38
CA LYS A 150 4.80 -18.02 -4.64
C LYS A 150 4.11 -17.34 -5.84
N GLY A 151 4.88 -16.61 -6.64
CA GLY A 151 4.41 -16.07 -7.93
C GLY A 151 4.05 -17.20 -8.89
N ALA A 152 2.88 -17.09 -9.51
CA ALA A 152 2.33 -18.05 -10.46
C ALA A 152 1.67 -17.32 -11.65
N ASN A 153 1.83 -17.86 -12.85
CA ASN A 153 1.08 -17.38 -14.02
C ASN A 153 -0.28 -18.06 -14.05
N VAL A 154 -1.28 -17.32 -14.53
CA VAL A 154 -2.71 -17.65 -14.48
C VAL A 154 -3.40 -17.25 -15.79
N PRO A 155 -4.59 -17.79 -16.12
CA PRO A 155 -5.32 -17.45 -17.35
C PRO A 155 -5.63 -15.96 -17.52
N PHE A 156 -4.82 -15.27 -18.32
CA PHE A 156 -4.86 -13.82 -18.55
C PHE A 156 -5.36 -13.53 -19.97
N GLY A 157 -6.68 -13.40 -20.11
CA GLY A 157 -7.32 -13.15 -21.41
C GLY A 157 -7.43 -14.41 -22.26
N SER A 158 -6.67 -14.48 -23.35
CA SER A 158 -6.61 -15.64 -24.26
C SER A 158 -5.35 -16.51 -24.09
N SER A 159 -4.44 -16.10 -23.22
CA SER A 159 -3.21 -16.83 -22.84
C SER A 159 -3.14 -17.04 -21.33
N GLU A 160 -2.03 -17.59 -20.84
CA GLU A 160 -1.60 -17.35 -19.45
C GLU A 160 -0.94 -15.96 -19.36
N SER A 161 -0.74 -15.45 -18.14
CA SER A 161 0.16 -14.32 -17.88
C SER A 161 1.64 -14.67 -18.13
N ASP A 162 2.46 -13.64 -18.32
CA ASP A 162 3.90 -13.74 -18.64
C ASP A 162 4.81 -13.18 -17.52
N GLY A 163 4.25 -13.03 -16.31
CA GLY A 163 4.96 -12.55 -15.13
C GLY A 163 6.02 -13.48 -14.55
N ILE A 164 6.67 -12.98 -13.50
CA ILE A 164 7.76 -13.63 -12.81
C ILE A 164 7.20 -14.64 -11.80
N THR A 165 7.71 -15.88 -11.83
CA THR A 165 7.21 -16.99 -11.02
C THR A 165 8.32 -17.64 -10.21
N GLY A 166 7.97 -18.13 -9.02
CA GLY A 166 8.94 -18.64 -8.04
C GLY A 166 8.51 -18.33 -6.61
N ALA A 167 9.31 -18.71 -5.62
CA ALA A 167 9.02 -18.35 -4.22
C ALA A 167 9.39 -16.89 -3.96
N ASN A 168 8.56 -16.17 -3.20
CA ASN A 168 8.75 -14.76 -2.84
C ASN A 168 8.83 -13.84 -4.07
N GLN A 169 7.79 -13.89 -4.91
CA GLN A 169 7.68 -13.21 -6.21
C GLN A 169 6.38 -12.41 -6.29
N TYR A 170 6.31 -11.39 -5.43
CA TYR A 170 5.20 -10.45 -5.30
C TYR A 170 5.62 -8.99 -5.59
N THR A 171 4.62 -8.12 -5.77
CA THR A 171 4.77 -6.66 -5.67
C THR A 171 3.82 -6.09 -4.63
N LEU A 172 4.22 -4.99 -3.99
CA LEU A 172 3.25 -4.04 -3.45
C LEU A 172 3.03 -2.98 -4.53
N GLN A 173 1.78 -2.80 -4.94
CA GLN A 173 1.40 -1.79 -5.92
C GLN A 173 0.48 -0.77 -5.28
N LEU A 174 0.73 0.51 -5.52
CA LEU A 174 -0.17 1.60 -5.19
C LEU A 174 -0.51 2.31 -6.51
N ASN A 175 -1.72 2.11 -7.02
CA ASN A 175 -2.12 2.50 -8.37
C ASN A 175 -3.11 3.67 -8.31
N THR A 176 -3.00 4.64 -9.21
CA THR A 176 -3.97 5.74 -9.34
C THR A 176 -5.21 5.30 -10.11
N ASN A 177 -6.23 6.17 -10.16
CA ASN A 177 -7.14 6.19 -11.29
C ASN A 177 -6.41 6.56 -12.59
N PHE A 178 -7.03 6.21 -13.71
CA PHE A 178 -6.73 6.78 -15.02
C PHE A 178 -7.17 8.25 -15.04
N VAL A 179 -6.40 9.10 -15.72
CA VAL A 179 -6.66 10.54 -15.87
C VAL A 179 -6.70 10.87 -17.36
N ASP A 180 -7.86 11.33 -17.84
CA ASP A 180 -7.97 11.90 -19.19
C ASP A 180 -7.43 13.34 -19.22
N GLN A 181 -7.09 13.82 -20.42
CA GLN A 181 -6.63 15.20 -20.66
C GLN A 181 -5.35 15.62 -19.93
N SER A 182 -4.63 14.69 -19.30
CA SER A 182 -3.27 14.88 -18.78
C SER A 182 -2.36 15.58 -19.80
N ALA A 183 -1.55 16.54 -19.35
CA ALA A 183 -0.58 17.22 -20.20
C ALA A 183 0.44 16.25 -20.84
N ALA A 184 0.73 15.12 -20.18
CA ALA A 184 1.60 14.07 -20.71
C ALA A 184 0.99 13.35 -21.93
N CYS A 185 -0.34 13.31 -22.04
CA CYS A 185 -1.07 12.83 -23.22
C CYS A 185 -1.02 13.79 -24.43
N ASN A 186 -0.36 14.95 -24.33
CA ASN A 186 -0.11 15.89 -25.44
C ASN A 186 -1.37 16.28 -26.27
N GLY A 187 -2.54 16.26 -25.63
CA GLY A 187 -3.84 16.56 -26.27
C GLY A 187 -4.42 15.45 -27.16
N PHE A 188 -3.87 14.23 -27.16
CA PHE A 188 -4.44 13.12 -27.92
C PHE A 188 -5.78 12.64 -27.33
N SER A 189 -6.78 12.47 -28.20
CA SER A 189 -8.16 12.18 -27.79
C SER A 189 -8.32 10.75 -27.29
N GLY A 190 -8.70 10.58 -26.03
CA GLY A 190 -8.87 9.27 -25.41
C GLY A 190 -7.56 8.64 -24.92
N CYS A 191 -6.44 9.38 -24.93
CA CYS A 191 -5.26 8.99 -24.19
C CYS A 191 -5.51 9.12 -22.69
N LEU A 192 -5.01 8.17 -21.89
CA LEU A 192 -5.16 8.14 -20.44
C LEU A 192 -3.80 8.04 -19.74
N ALA A 193 -3.52 8.96 -18.81
CA ALA A 193 -2.39 8.82 -17.91
C ALA A 193 -2.75 7.95 -16.70
N TRP A 194 -1.86 7.01 -16.35
CA TRP A 194 -2.00 6.16 -15.17
C TRP A 194 -0.64 6.02 -14.49
N GLN A 195 -0.62 5.95 -13.15
CA GLN A 195 0.63 5.83 -12.40
C GLN A 195 0.53 4.80 -11.30
N GLN A 196 1.63 4.09 -11.11
CA GLN A 196 1.84 3.11 -10.06
C GLN A 196 3.11 3.47 -9.28
N TYR A 197 3.01 3.47 -7.96
CA TYR A 197 4.18 3.44 -7.08
C TYR A 197 4.36 1.97 -6.69
N ILE A 198 5.56 1.42 -6.88
CA ILE A 198 5.80 -0.03 -6.79
C ILE A 198 6.94 -0.31 -5.82
N LEU A 199 6.74 -1.31 -4.95
CA LEU A 199 7.84 -2.05 -4.31
C LEU A 199 7.82 -3.47 -4.88
N VAL A 200 8.86 -3.85 -5.61
CA VAL A 200 9.05 -5.21 -6.10
C VAL A 200 9.85 -6.03 -5.08
N SER A 201 9.50 -7.31 -4.90
CA SER A 201 10.22 -8.21 -4.00
C SER A 201 11.53 -8.75 -4.60
N ASP A 202 11.58 -8.92 -5.92
CA ASP A 202 12.76 -9.32 -6.69
C ASP A 202 12.69 -8.64 -8.07
N ASP A 203 13.50 -7.59 -8.27
CA ASP A 203 13.46 -6.76 -9.48
C ASP A 203 14.10 -7.46 -10.69
N VAL A 204 13.83 -6.97 -11.90
CA VAL A 204 14.49 -7.40 -13.14
C VAL A 204 15.37 -6.31 -13.72
N ASN A 205 16.49 -6.73 -14.34
CA ASN A 205 17.39 -5.83 -15.05
C ASN A 205 16.66 -4.98 -16.10
N SER A 206 17.25 -3.86 -16.55
CA SER A 206 16.63 -2.91 -17.50
C SER A 206 16.23 -3.49 -18.87
N ALA A 207 16.57 -4.75 -19.16
CA ALA A 207 16.15 -5.47 -20.37
C ALA A 207 15.00 -6.46 -20.12
N GLY A 208 14.51 -6.60 -18.87
CA GLY A 208 13.48 -7.58 -18.50
C GLY A 208 13.94 -9.05 -18.59
N THR A 209 15.25 -9.32 -18.62
CA THR A 209 15.79 -10.64 -19.00
C THR A 209 16.33 -11.49 -17.84
N ALA A 210 16.61 -10.89 -16.69
CA ALA A 210 17.10 -11.61 -15.52
C ALA A 210 16.75 -10.88 -14.22
N LEU A 211 16.47 -11.66 -13.18
CA LEU A 211 16.26 -11.19 -11.82
C LEU A 211 17.56 -10.62 -11.23
N THR A 212 17.41 -9.62 -10.37
CA THR A 212 18.49 -8.89 -9.71
C THR A 212 18.89 -9.53 -8.38
N GLY A 213 17.97 -10.19 -7.68
CA GLY A 213 18.14 -10.51 -6.25
C GLY A 213 18.06 -9.27 -5.35
N THR A 214 17.41 -8.20 -5.81
CA THR A 214 17.14 -6.96 -5.05
C THR A 214 15.65 -6.63 -4.98
N SER A 215 15.17 -6.17 -3.83
CA SER A 215 13.84 -5.58 -3.67
C SER A 215 13.96 -4.07 -3.85
N ASP A 216 13.25 -3.51 -4.81
CA ASP A 216 13.44 -2.14 -5.29
C ASP A 216 12.14 -1.33 -5.24
N VAL A 217 12.25 -0.02 -4.97
CA VAL A 217 11.12 0.92 -5.07
C VAL A 217 11.31 1.91 -6.21
N PHE A 218 10.27 2.07 -7.02
CA PHE A 218 10.23 2.94 -8.20
C PHE A 218 8.80 3.38 -8.54
N ILE A 219 8.66 4.21 -9.56
CA ILE A 219 7.38 4.63 -10.16
C ILE A 219 7.29 4.03 -11.57
N GLN A 220 6.15 3.45 -11.92
CA GLN A 220 5.77 3.13 -13.30
C GLN A 220 4.66 4.07 -13.75
N THR A 221 4.89 4.80 -14.85
CA THR A 221 3.89 5.65 -15.50
C THR A 221 3.49 5.02 -16.82
N TRP A 222 2.19 4.98 -17.09
CA TRP A 222 1.60 4.59 -18.38
C TRP A 222 0.88 5.78 -19.01
N LEU A 223 0.94 5.85 -20.34
CA LEU A 223 0.08 6.65 -21.19
C LEU A 223 -0.60 5.66 -22.14
N GLU A 224 -1.86 5.31 -21.87
CA GLU A 224 -2.63 4.38 -22.69
C GLU A 224 -3.19 5.10 -23.93
N ASN A 225 -3.29 4.39 -25.06
CA ASN A 225 -3.86 4.93 -26.31
C ASN A 225 -3.27 6.32 -26.68
N TYR A 226 -1.95 6.44 -26.61
CA TYR A 226 -1.22 7.67 -26.93
C TYR A 226 -1.03 7.83 -28.44
N GLY A 227 -1.27 9.02 -28.97
CA GLY A 227 -0.99 9.34 -30.36
C GLY A 227 -2.01 8.79 -31.35
N GLN A 228 -1.50 8.30 -32.49
CA GLN A 228 -2.22 7.51 -33.48
C GLN A 228 -1.22 6.50 -34.08
N ASP A 229 -1.47 5.21 -33.89
CA ASP A 229 -0.85 4.12 -34.63
C ASP A 229 -1.27 4.21 -36.11
N VAL A 230 -0.28 4.09 -36.99
CA VAL A 230 -0.42 4.22 -38.45
C VAL A 230 -0.03 2.95 -39.19
N ASP A 231 0.54 1.95 -38.52
CA ASP A 231 1.10 0.75 -39.16
C ASP A 231 0.96 -0.56 -38.35
N GLY A 232 0.23 -0.57 -37.24
CA GLY A 232 -0.02 -1.75 -36.42
C GLY A 232 1.03 -1.98 -35.33
N GLY A 233 1.56 -0.89 -34.74
CA GLY A 233 2.62 -0.95 -33.73
C GLY A 233 3.99 -1.35 -34.29
N ASN A 234 4.30 -0.96 -35.53
CA ASN A 234 5.64 -1.13 -36.12
C ASN A 234 6.48 0.16 -36.02
N THR A 235 5.83 1.32 -35.90
CA THR A 235 6.47 2.62 -35.60
C THR A 235 6.16 3.06 -34.17
N ASN A 236 7.16 3.03 -33.29
CA ASN A 236 7.05 3.60 -31.94
C ASN A 236 6.73 5.11 -31.99
N ILE A 237 5.50 5.49 -31.60
CA ILE A 237 5.04 6.89 -31.51
C ILE A 237 5.14 7.48 -30.09
N CYS A 238 5.66 6.72 -29.11
CA CYS A 238 5.66 7.09 -27.70
C CYS A 238 6.57 8.30 -27.38
N PRO A 239 6.31 9.04 -26.28
CA PRO A 239 7.16 10.15 -25.86
C PRO A 239 8.59 9.73 -25.55
N SER A 240 9.55 10.65 -25.72
CA SER A 240 10.97 10.38 -25.45
C SER A 240 11.21 9.89 -24.02
N GLY A 241 11.78 8.69 -23.90
CA GLY A 241 12.04 8.01 -22.64
C GLY A 241 10.94 7.04 -22.19
N TYR A 242 9.90 6.84 -22.98
CA TYR A 242 8.94 5.73 -22.82
C TYR A 242 9.36 4.53 -23.67
N THR A 243 9.02 3.36 -23.17
CA THR A 243 9.01 2.11 -23.92
C THR A 243 7.63 1.91 -24.52
N ASP A 244 7.61 1.64 -25.81
CA ASP A 244 6.44 1.22 -26.57
C ASP A 244 6.00 -0.19 -26.11
N ALA A 245 4.71 -0.32 -25.81
CA ALA A 245 4.06 -1.54 -25.34
C ALA A 245 3.10 -2.15 -26.38
N GLY A 246 3.05 -1.59 -27.60
CA GLY A 246 2.17 -1.95 -28.71
C GLY A 246 0.84 -1.20 -28.73
N ALA A 247 0.15 -1.29 -29.87
CA ALA A 247 -1.17 -0.70 -30.11
C ALA A 247 -2.21 -1.04 -29.02
N ASP A 248 -2.98 -0.04 -28.57
CA ASP A 248 -4.03 -0.24 -27.57
C ASP A 248 -5.16 -1.16 -28.10
N GLN A 249 -5.72 -1.95 -27.18
CA GLN A 249 -6.78 -2.91 -27.44
C GLN A 249 -8.17 -2.28 -27.66
N SER A 250 -8.33 -0.98 -27.37
CA SER A 250 -9.62 -0.26 -27.38
C SER A 250 -9.65 1.01 -28.25
N GLY A 251 -8.49 1.48 -28.71
CA GLY A 251 -8.29 2.82 -29.25
C GLY A 251 -7.70 2.87 -30.67
N GLN A 252 -6.87 3.89 -30.90
CA GLN A 252 -6.19 4.14 -32.18
C GLN A 252 -4.71 4.52 -32.01
N GLY A 253 -4.19 4.65 -30.79
CA GLY A 253 -2.79 4.93 -30.47
C GLY A 253 -2.08 3.72 -29.87
N ASP A 254 -0.79 3.90 -29.55
CA ASP A 254 0.02 2.91 -28.85
C ASP A 254 -0.05 3.11 -27.34
N ASP A 255 0.16 2.03 -26.60
CA ASP A 255 0.36 2.10 -25.16
C ASP A 255 1.84 2.34 -24.85
N CYS A 256 2.11 3.35 -24.02
CA CYS A 256 3.47 3.78 -23.69
C CYS A 256 3.71 3.62 -22.18
N TYR A 257 4.77 2.95 -21.76
CA TYR A 257 5.13 2.84 -20.34
C TYR A 257 6.55 3.31 -20.04
N ARG A 258 6.77 3.77 -18.81
CA ARG A 258 8.07 4.24 -18.34
C ARG A 258 8.27 3.96 -16.86
N ASN A 259 9.45 3.44 -16.51
CA ASN A 259 9.90 3.35 -15.14
C ASN A 259 10.78 4.55 -14.75
N SER A 260 10.70 4.98 -13.50
CA SER A 260 11.76 5.77 -12.87
C SER A 260 13.03 4.92 -12.71
N PRO A 261 14.20 5.54 -12.47
CA PRO A 261 15.30 4.85 -11.82
C PRO A 261 14.82 4.24 -10.50
N SER A 262 15.36 3.07 -10.12
CA SER A 262 15.01 2.41 -8.86
C SER A 262 15.84 2.93 -7.68
N VAL A 263 15.43 2.55 -6.47
CA VAL A 263 16.35 2.45 -5.35
C VAL A 263 16.17 1.12 -4.62
N VAL A 264 17.29 0.42 -4.43
CA VAL A 264 17.37 -0.87 -3.72
C VAL A 264 17.02 -0.66 -2.24
N VAL A 265 16.02 -1.38 -1.75
CA VAL A 265 15.55 -1.40 -0.36
C VAL A 265 16.24 -2.50 0.44
N ALA A 266 16.43 -3.68 -0.17
CA ALA A 266 17.09 -4.84 0.40
C ALA A 266 17.49 -5.84 -0.70
N ASN A 267 18.09 -6.99 -0.34
CA ASN A 267 18.28 -8.10 -1.27
C ASN A 267 16.93 -8.75 -1.60
N GLN A 268 16.33 -9.50 -0.68
CA GLN A 268 14.94 -9.92 -0.83
C GLN A 268 14.20 -9.69 0.48
N ILE A 269 13.16 -8.87 0.45
CA ILE A 269 12.24 -8.72 1.57
C ILE A 269 11.33 -9.94 1.58
N PRO A 270 11.34 -10.76 2.66
CA PRO A 270 10.49 -11.93 2.72
C PRO A 270 9.04 -11.52 3.03
N ILE A 271 8.09 -12.23 2.43
CA ILE A 271 6.63 -12.04 2.62
C ILE A 271 6.20 -12.02 4.10
N THR A 272 6.94 -12.68 4.99
CA THR A 272 6.69 -12.70 6.44
C THR A 272 6.91 -11.35 7.13
N GLN A 273 7.48 -10.35 6.44
CA GLN A 273 7.75 -9.01 6.98
C GLN A 273 6.80 -7.90 6.47
N LEU A 274 5.66 -8.24 5.85
CA LEU A 274 4.67 -7.26 5.36
C LEU A 274 4.22 -6.23 6.41
N ALA A 275 4.09 -6.61 7.68
CA ALA A 275 3.73 -5.71 8.78
C ALA A 275 4.81 -4.64 9.09
N SER A 276 6.04 -4.83 8.63
CA SER A 276 7.16 -3.89 8.76
C SER A 276 7.27 -2.92 7.59
N LEU A 277 6.42 -3.07 6.56
CA LEU A 277 6.40 -2.25 5.35
C LEU A 277 5.29 -1.20 5.36
N LYS A 278 5.60 -0.03 4.79
CA LYS A 278 4.63 0.88 4.19
C LYS A 278 5.13 1.25 2.80
N LEU A 279 4.22 1.36 1.84
CA LEU A 279 4.46 1.97 0.54
C LEU A 279 3.68 3.28 0.47
N SER A 280 4.27 4.29 -0.14
CA SER A 280 3.74 5.65 -0.20
C SER A 280 3.91 6.18 -1.61
N GLY A 281 2.84 6.72 -2.17
CA GLY A 281 2.87 7.53 -3.38
C GLY A 281 2.50 8.97 -3.05
N THR A 282 3.24 9.92 -3.58
CA THR A 282 2.87 11.35 -3.56
C THR A 282 2.94 11.90 -4.97
N ALA A 283 1.98 12.75 -5.34
CA ALA A 283 2.02 13.53 -6.58
C ALA A 283 2.02 15.03 -6.25
N THR A 284 2.67 15.86 -7.06
CA THR A 284 2.75 17.31 -6.79
C THR A 284 2.83 18.08 -8.09
N ALA A 285 1.72 18.75 -8.45
CA ALA A 285 1.57 19.49 -9.70
C ALA A 285 2.71 20.51 -9.90
N ASN A 286 3.36 20.45 -11.08
CA ASN A 286 4.56 21.20 -11.45
C ASN A 286 5.80 20.91 -10.58
N GLY A 287 5.81 19.80 -9.85
CA GLY A 287 6.85 19.38 -8.92
C GLY A 287 7.39 17.99 -9.24
N THR A 288 7.35 17.09 -8.25
CA THR A 288 7.84 15.72 -8.39
C THR A 288 6.86 14.72 -7.80
N ASP A 289 6.61 13.65 -8.54
CA ASP A 289 5.97 12.45 -8.03
C ASP A 289 7.03 11.60 -7.31
N THR A 290 6.66 10.93 -6.22
CA THR A 290 7.61 10.20 -5.36
C THR A 290 7.02 8.90 -4.84
N ALA A 291 7.70 7.79 -5.13
CA ALA A 291 7.52 6.53 -4.42
C ALA A 291 8.41 6.53 -3.17
N THR A 292 7.86 6.15 -2.02
CA THR A 292 8.60 6.01 -0.76
C THR A 292 8.24 4.70 -0.07
N VAL A 293 9.24 3.94 0.35
CA VAL A 293 9.08 2.75 1.20
C VAL A 293 9.72 3.01 2.55
N THR A 294 9.01 2.66 3.63
CA THR A 294 9.62 2.50 4.95
C THR A 294 9.66 1.02 5.31
N PHE A 295 10.83 0.52 5.68
CA PHE A 295 11.06 -0.88 6.04
C PHE A 295 11.84 -0.93 7.37
N GLY A 296 11.16 -1.32 8.45
CA GLY A 296 11.74 -1.37 9.80
C GLY A 296 12.28 -0.01 10.26
N THR A 297 13.60 0.15 10.28
CA THR A 297 14.32 1.38 10.68
C THR A 297 14.87 2.20 9.50
N GLN A 298 14.58 1.79 8.26
CA GLN A 298 15.09 2.40 7.03
C GLN A 298 13.94 2.98 6.20
N ALA A 299 14.25 4.03 5.44
CA ALA A 299 13.34 4.63 4.47
C ALA A 299 14.09 4.94 3.17
N PHE A 300 13.44 4.67 2.04
CA PHE A 300 13.98 4.80 0.69
C PHE A 300 12.96 5.49 -0.19
N SER A 301 13.40 6.35 -1.11
CA SER A 301 12.51 6.97 -2.10
C SER A 301 13.15 7.13 -3.46
N SER A 302 12.30 7.11 -4.50
CA SER A 302 12.65 7.49 -5.87
C SER A 302 11.62 8.49 -6.38
N SER A 303 12.11 9.57 -7.00
CA SER A 303 11.33 10.74 -7.40
C SER A 303 11.60 11.13 -8.85
N VAL A 304 10.55 11.43 -9.61
CA VAL A 304 10.61 11.97 -10.99
C VAL A 304 9.75 13.23 -11.09
N ARG A 305 9.93 14.05 -12.12
CA ARG A 305 9.02 15.18 -12.38
C ARG A 305 7.57 14.70 -12.57
N ASP A 306 6.65 15.41 -11.93
CA ASP A 306 5.19 15.24 -12.09
C ASP A 306 4.77 15.35 -13.58
N SER A 307 5.45 16.18 -14.38
CA SER A 307 5.26 16.30 -15.83
C SER A 307 5.60 15.05 -16.66
N VAL A 308 5.89 13.91 -16.04
CA VAL A 308 5.92 12.58 -16.68
C VAL A 308 4.50 12.02 -16.76
N SER A 309 3.67 12.22 -15.73
CA SER A 309 2.31 11.68 -15.64
C SER A 309 1.23 12.76 -15.75
N ASP A 310 1.52 13.97 -15.26
CA ASP A 310 0.58 15.04 -14.91
C ASP A 310 -0.53 14.58 -13.92
N ILE A 311 -0.29 13.48 -13.20
CA ILE A 311 -1.32 12.78 -12.42
C ILE A 311 -1.82 13.64 -11.25
N ALA A 312 -1.01 14.57 -10.74
CA ALA A 312 -1.41 15.47 -9.66
C ALA A 312 -2.61 16.37 -10.02
N ASN A 313 -2.92 16.54 -11.30
CA ASN A 313 -4.07 17.32 -11.77
C ASN A 313 -5.38 16.50 -11.88
N GLY A 314 -5.33 15.17 -11.74
CA GLY A 314 -6.50 14.28 -11.86
C GLY A 314 -6.60 13.11 -10.88
N TRP A 315 -5.64 12.95 -9.96
CA TRP A 315 -5.65 11.87 -8.99
C TRP A 315 -6.80 12.04 -7.99
N THR A 316 -7.76 11.12 -8.01
CA THR A 316 -8.98 11.12 -7.18
C THR A 316 -9.30 9.76 -6.55
N GLN A 317 -8.72 8.68 -7.06
CA GLN A 317 -8.81 7.33 -6.48
C GLN A 317 -7.44 6.66 -6.39
N ALA A 318 -7.28 5.73 -5.45
CA ALA A 318 -6.14 4.83 -5.42
C ALA A 318 -6.51 3.40 -5.02
N GLU A 319 -5.89 2.43 -5.69
CA GLU A 319 -5.81 1.03 -5.28
C GLU A 319 -4.49 0.83 -4.53
N PHE A 320 -4.47 -0.05 -3.53
CA PHE A 320 -3.21 -0.54 -2.95
C PHE A 320 -3.39 -1.98 -2.51
N ASN A 321 -2.54 -2.87 -3.02
CA ASN A 321 -2.54 -4.25 -2.60
C ASN A 321 -1.18 -4.93 -2.79
N ILE A 322 -1.08 -6.16 -2.30
CA ILE A 322 -0.05 -7.12 -2.66
C ILE A 322 -0.58 -8.07 -3.73
N VAL A 323 0.15 -8.17 -4.83
CA VAL A 323 -0.20 -8.96 -6.02
C VAL A 323 1.06 -9.59 -6.62
N GLY A 324 0.95 -10.32 -7.74
CA GLY A 324 2.09 -10.97 -8.40
C GLY A 324 3.22 -10.04 -8.85
N ASN A 325 4.34 -10.62 -9.25
CA ASN A 325 5.48 -9.88 -9.79
C ASN A 325 5.40 -9.80 -11.33
N ALA A 326 4.88 -8.67 -11.84
CA ALA A 326 4.76 -8.32 -13.27
C ALA A 326 3.80 -9.20 -14.09
N GLY A 327 3.55 -8.79 -15.35
CA GLY A 327 2.97 -9.61 -16.42
C GLY A 327 1.56 -10.18 -16.17
N GLY A 328 0.81 -9.69 -15.20
CA GLY A 328 -0.50 -10.24 -14.81
C GLY A 328 -0.41 -11.55 -14.02
N SER A 329 0.74 -11.80 -13.39
CA SER A 329 0.93 -12.94 -12.48
C SER A 329 0.11 -12.79 -11.19
N ARG A 330 -0.05 -13.90 -10.49
CA ARG A 330 -0.72 -14.00 -9.19
C ARG A 330 0.28 -14.34 -8.08
N ALA A 331 0.19 -13.65 -6.96
CA ALA A 331 0.85 -14.05 -5.72
C ALA A 331 0.02 -15.15 -5.01
N ASP A 332 0.49 -16.40 -5.03
CA ASP A 332 -0.14 -17.51 -4.30
C ASP A 332 0.40 -17.57 -2.86
N PHE A 333 -0.35 -17.03 -1.91
CA PHE A 333 -0.10 -17.16 -0.47
C PHE A 333 -0.40 -18.58 0.04
N ASN A 334 0.25 -18.95 1.16
CA ASN A 334 -0.06 -20.20 1.85
C ASN A 334 -1.46 -20.24 2.46
N LYS A 335 -1.96 -21.48 2.62
CA LYS A 335 -3.21 -21.80 3.34
C LYS A 335 -3.30 -21.05 4.68
N GLY A 336 -4.43 -20.41 4.96
CA GLY A 336 -4.70 -19.71 6.21
C GLY A 336 -3.90 -18.42 6.43
N ALA A 337 -3.26 -17.87 5.39
CA ALA A 337 -2.79 -16.50 5.40
C ALA A 337 -3.96 -15.52 5.60
N SER A 338 -3.75 -14.46 6.37
CA SER A 338 -4.66 -13.31 6.41
C SER A 338 -3.90 -11.99 6.59
N LEU A 339 -4.33 -11.01 5.80
CA LEU A 339 -3.84 -9.65 5.78
C LEU A 339 -4.97 -8.71 6.17
N THR A 340 -4.64 -7.56 6.74
CA THR A 340 -5.55 -6.41 6.75
C THR A 340 -4.88 -5.28 6.00
N VAL A 341 -5.46 -4.91 4.86
CA VAL A 341 -4.99 -3.86 3.96
C VAL A 341 -5.55 -2.52 4.43
N LYS A 342 -4.72 -1.48 4.48
CA LYS A 342 -5.15 -0.11 4.79
C LYS A 342 -4.52 0.91 3.84
N LEU A 343 -5.37 1.74 3.24
CA LEU A 343 -5.03 2.94 2.49
C LEU A 343 -5.36 4.16 3.36
N ALA A 344 -4.38 4.99 3.70
CA ALA A 344 -4.60 6.32 4.26
C ALA A 344 -4.33 7.39 3.18
N VAL A 345 -5.12 8.45 3.12
CA VAL A 345 -5.08 9.46 2.04
C VAL A 345 -4.89 10.88 2.58
N THR A 346 -4.14 11.71 1.85
CA THR A 346 -4.03 13.15 2.08
C THR A 346 -4.57 13.89 0.86
N ASP A 347 -5.81 14.38 1.01
CA ASP A 347 -6.65 15.02 -0.02
C ASP A 347 -7.11 16.44 0.39
N GLY A 348 -6.44 17.02 1.40
CA GLY A 348 -6.83 18.30 2.01
C GLY A 348 -8.06 18.24 2.93
N SER A 349 -8.66 17.06 3.12
CA SER A 349 -9.88 16.84 3.91
C SER A 349 -9.63 16.05 5.19
N SER A 350 -10.63 16.06 6.08
CA SER A 350 -10.78 15.11 7.19
C SER A 350 -12.04 14.25 7.08
N ALA A 351 -12.85 14.44 6.03
CA ALA A 351 -14.05 13.64 5.79
C ALA A 351 -13.68 12.17 5.52
N ALA A 352 -14.61 11.24 5.76
CA ALA A 352 -14.41 9.85 5.38
C ALA A 352 -14.39 9.71 3.84
N PRO A 353 -13.43 8.96 3.26
CA PRO A 353 -13.43 8.62 1.85
C PRO A 353 -14.52 7.57 1.56
N SER A 354 -14.66 7.17 0.29
CA SER A 354 -15.52 6.04 -0.09
C SER A 354 -14.71 4.81 -0.50
N CYS A 355 -15.21 3.62 -0.18
CA CYS A 355 -14.75 2.37 -0.78
C CYS A 355 -15.41 2.20 -2.16
N ILE A 356 -14.61 2.08 -3.22
CA ILE A 356 -15.06 1.65 -4.55
C ILE A 356 -14.70 0.17 -4.70
N GLY A 357 -15.66 -0.68 -5.08
CA GLY A 357 -15.44 -2.13 -5.24
C GLY A 357 -16.48 -3.01 -4.53
N PRO A 358 -16.26 -4.34 -4.45
CA PRO A 358 -15.08 -5.05 -4.95
C PRO A 358 -15.07 -5.14 -6.49
N ASN A 359 -16.24 -5.19 -7.13
CA ASN A 359 -16.32 -5.17 -8.59
C ASN A 359 -15.90 -3.80 -9.14
N ASN A 360 -14.87 -3.78 -9.98
CA ASN A 360 -14.25 -2.60 -10.61
C ASN A 360 -13.44 -1.68 -9.69
N GLY A 361 -13.19 -2.04 -8.42
CA GLY A 361 -12.41 -1.20 -7.49
C GLY A 361 -10.89 -1.31 -7.64
N GLY A 362 -10.38 -1.38 -8.88
CA GLY A 362 -8.96 -1.62 -9.14
C GLY A 362 -8.52 -1.36 -10.58
N SER A 363 -7.23 -1.06 -10.78
CA SER A 363 -6.63 -0.68 -12.07
C SER A 363 -5.46 -1.57 -12.52
N THR A 364 -4.78 -2.29 -11.62
CA THR A 364 -3.78 -3.30 -12.02
C THR A 364 -4.41 -4.51 -12.73
N GLY A 365 -3.61 -5.24 -13.51
CA GLY A 365 -3.90 -6.57 -14.04
C GLY A 365 -3.33 -7.73 -13.21
N GLU A 366 -2.34 -7.50 -12.34
CA GLU A 366 -1.85 -8.54 -11.41
C GLU A 366 -2.90 -8.91 -10.35
N THR A 367 -2.72 -10.07 -9.71
CA THR A 367 -3.65 -10.62 -8.71
C THR A 367 -2.96 -11.24 -7.49
N ASN A 368 -3.75 -11.60 -6.47
CA ASN A 368 -3.37 -12.57 -5.43
C ASN A 368 -4.48 -13.65 -5.25
N ASN A 369 -4.21 -14.72 -4.51
CA ASN A 369 -5.14 -15.84 -4.30
C ASN A 369 -6.08 -15.73 -3.09
N LEU A 370 -6.21 -14.56 -2.46
CA LEU A 370 -6.98 -14.38 -1.22
C LEU A 370 -8.46 -14.04 -1.50
N SER A 371 -9.24 -13.88 -0.42
CA SER A 371 -10.64 -13.45 -0.47
C SER A 371 -10.86 -12.11 0.24
N LEU A 372 -11.47 -11.16 -0.47
CA LEU A 372 -11.87 -9.86 0.09
C LEU A 372 -12.93 -9.99 1.20
N GLY A 373 -12.59 -9.51 2.38
CA GLY A 373 -13.53 -9.12 3.43
C GLY A 373 -14.19 -7.76 3.12
N LYS A 374 -15.08 -7.29 4.00
CA LYS A 374 -15.81 -6.04 3.79
C LYS A 374 -14.91 -4.80 3.96
N CYS A 375 -14.82 -3.96 2.92
CA CYS A 375 -14.23 -2.63 3.04
C CYS A 375 -15.03 -1.69 3.97
N THR A 376 -14.29 -0.92 4.76
CA THR A 376 -14.79 0.11 5.68
C THR A 376 -14.01 1.40 5.48
N ALA A 377 -14.65 2.54 5.69
CA ALA A 377 -14.02 3.86 5.57
C ALA A 377 -14.05 4.59 6.92
N SER A 378 -13.01 5.36 7.21
CA SER A 378 -12.87 6.17 8.43
C SER A 378 -12.50 7.60 8.09
N ALA A 379 -13.18 8.55 8.74
CA ALA A 379 -12.81 9.96 8.74
C ALA A 379 -11.43 10.18 9.40
N GLY A 380 -10.77 11.27 9.01
CA GLY A 380 -9.55 11.74 9.64
C GLY A 380 -9.78 12.38 11.01
N SER A 381 -8.68 12.65 11.71
CA SER A 381 -8.64 13.33 12.99
C SER A 381 -7.38 14.20 13.09
N GLY A 382 -7.23 14.97 14.16
CA GLY A 382 -6.00 15.74 14.42
C GLY A 382 -4.73 14.89 14.60
N SER A 383 -4.83 13.56 14.62
CA SER A 383 -3.70 12.63 14.70
C SER A 383 -3.80 11.44 13.73
N SER A 384 -4.63 11.52 12.67
CA SER A 384 -4.75 10.44 11.67
C SER A 384 -5.39 10.93 10.37
N SER A 385 -4.80 10.64 9.22
CA SER A 385 -5.43 10.88 7.92
C SER A 385 -6.70 10.04 7.71
N PRO A 386 -7.66 10.48 6.87
CA PRO A 386 -8.76 9.64 6.40
C PRO A 386 -8.26 8.35 5.73
N ALA A 387 -9.07 7.28 5.74
CA ALA A 387 -8.63 5.97 5.27
C ALA A 387 -9.77 5.04 4.83
N ILE A 388 -9.42 4.01 4.07
CA ILE A 388 -10.19 2.77 3.97
C ILE A 388 -9.38 1.58 4.51
N GLN A 389 -10.09 0.55 4.95
CA GLN A 389 -9.51 -0.69 5.49
C GLN A 389 -10.39 -1.90 5.14
N PHE A 390 -9.75 -2.98 4.71
CA PHE A 390 -10.37 -4.28 4.41
C PHE A 390 -9.44 -5.42 4.85
N THR A 391 -9.99 -6.62 4.96
CA THR A 391 -9.25 -7.85 5.29
C THR A 391 -9.17 -8.72 4.05
N GLU A 392 -8.08 -9.49 3.91
CA GLU A 392 -7.95 -10.58 2.95
C GLU A 392 -7.55 -11.87 3.66
N SER A 393 -8.03 -13.01 3.17
CA SER A 393 -7.72 -14.33 3.73
C SER A 393 -7.95 -15.50 2.77
N ASP A 394 -7.19 -16.59 2.94
CA ASP A 394 -7.42 -17.93 2.36
C ASP A 394 -8.47 -18.76 3.16
#